data_AF-A0AAX2F5R4-F1
#
_entry.id   AF-A0AAX2F5R4-F1
#
_cell.length_a   1.000
_cell.length_b   1.000
_cell.length_c   1.000
_cell.angle_alpha   90.00
_cell.angle_beta   90.00
_cell.angle_gamma   90.00
#
_symmetry.space_group_name_H-M   'P 1'
#
loop_
_entity.id
_entity.type
_entity.pdbx_description
1 polymer ?
#
loop_
_entity_poly.entity_id
_entity_poly.type
_entity_poly.pdbx_seq_one_letter_code
_entity_poly.pdbx_strand_id
1 'polypeptide(L)'
;MPGADKETLVYQFTQNRTVHLHQMSDKEYDAMCRQMEDITGYDERRRKQYDILRKARSGVLHQLQIYGIDTTDWNRVDGFCKDPRIAGKTFRALTADDLNALNTKIRMIIRKQKTE
;
A
#
# COMPACT_ATOMS: atom_id res chain seq x y z
N MET A 1 10.02 23.33 -1.03
CA MET A 1 10.50 23.05 -2.41
C MET A 1 11.18 21.69 -2.43
N PRO A 2 10.99 20.84 -3.47
CA PRO A 2 11.71 19.58 -3.59
C PRO A 2 13.22 19.84 -3.69
N GLY A 3 14.02 19.22 -2.82
CA GLY A 3 15.47 19.38 -2.81
C GLY A 3 16.01 20.63 -2.09
N ALA A 4 15.17 21.35 -1.33
CA ALA A 4 15.67 22.39 -0.42
C ALA A 4 16.48 21.77 0.73
N ASP A 5 17.61 22.37 1.05
CA ASP A 5 18.40 21.97 2.21
C ASP A 5 17.70 22.38 3.52
N LYS A 6 18.11 21.72 4.62
CA LYS A 6 17.55 21.93 5.96
C LYS A 6 17.56 23.41 6.36
N GLU A 7 18.63 24.13 6.08
CA GLU A 7 18.83 25.49 6.59
C GLU A 7 17.91 26.48 5.89
N THR A 8 17.73 26.33 4.57
CA THR A 8 16.75 27.09 3.80
C THR A 8 15.32 26.89 4.32
N LEU A 9 14.95 25.65 4.63
CA LEU A 9 13.61 25.34 5.17
C LEU A 9 13.40 25.95 6.55
N VAL A 10 14.37 25.79 7.45
CA VAL A 10 14.28 26.36 8.81
C VAL A 10 14.21 27.89 8.76
N TYR A 11 15.02 28.52 7.91
CA TYR A 11 15.01 29.98 7.74
C TYR A 11 13.67 30.50 7.24
N GLN A 12 13.07 29.83 6.25
CA GLN A 12 11.76 30.16 5.72
C GLN A 12 10.67 30.03 6.79
N PHE A 13 10.63 28.90 7.50
CA PHE A 13 9.57 28.60 8.47
C PHE A 13 9.70 29.34 9.80
N THR A 14 10.90 29.87 10.09
CA THR A 14 11.14 30.73 11.26
C THR A 14 11.14 32.22 10.92
N GLN A 15 10.70 32.58 9.70
CA GLN A 15 10.66 33.97 9.23
C GLN A 15 12.00 34.70 9.35
N ASN A 16 13.06 34.05 8.85
CA ASN A 16 14.43 34.54 8.85
C ASN A 16 15.10 34.61 10.24
N ARG A 17 14.53 33.98 11.27
CA ARG A 17 15.05 34.04 12.64
C ARG A 17 16.26 33.13 12.87
N THR A 18 16.29 31.95 12.26
CA THR A 18 17.36 30.95 12.49
C THR A 18 17.45 29.94 11.35
N VAL A 19 18.59 29.25 11.24
CA VAL A 19 18.80 28.09 10.36
C VAL A 19 18.85 26.76 11.14
N HIS A 20 18.74 26.81 12.47
CA HIS A 20 18.88 25.66 13.36
C HIS A 20 17.53 25.11 13.79
N LEU A 21 17.27 23.84 13.46
CA LEU A 21 16.01 23.14 13.71
C LEU A 21 15.59 23.17 15.19
N HIS A 22 16.54 23.01 16.11
CA HIS A 22 16.26 22.99 17.56
C HIS A 22 15.83 24.37 18.13
N GLN A 23 15.90 25.43 17.33
CA GLN A 23 15.46 26.78 17.69
C GLN A 23 14.06 27.11 17.12
N MET A 24 13.47 26.17 16.37
CA MET A 24 12.07 26.25 15.95
C MET A 24 11.16 25.98 17.15
N SER A 25 10.02 26.64 17.18
CA SER A 25 8.88 26.22 17.98
C SER A 25 8.22 24.99 17.38
N ASP A 26 7.50 24.22 18.19
CA ASP A 26 6.76 23.05 17.74
C ASP A 26 5.79 23.38 16.58
N LYS A 27 5.17 24.57 16.63
CA LYS A 27 4.26 25.04 15.58
C LYS A 27 4.95 25.27 14.24
N GLU A 28 6.13 25.89 14.24
CA GLU A 28 6.92 26.13 13.02
C GLU A 28 7.41 24.80 12.44
N TYR A 29 7.84 23.87 13.30
CA TYR A 29 8.30 22.55 12.90
C TYR A 29 7.15 21.73 12.29
N ASP A 30 6.00 21.66 12.95
CA ASP A 30 4.82 20.96 12.45
C ASP A 30 4.34 21.53 11.10
N ALA A 31 4.33 22.85 10.95
CA ALA A 31 3.96 23.50 9.69
C ALA A 31 4.94 23.14 8.56
N MET A 32 6.24 23.09 8.86
CA MET A 32 7.28 22.68 7.91
C MET A 32 7.10 21.23 7.47
N CYS A 33 6.93 20.31 8.42
CA CYS A 33 6.70 18.89 8.13
C CYS A 33 5.46 18.69 7.25
N ARG A 34 4.33 19.32 7.59
CA ARG A 34 3.10 19.20 6.79
C ARG A 34 3.26 19.71 5.36
N GLN A 35 3.93 20.86 5.17
CA GLN A 35 4.17 21.37 3.82
C GLN A 35 5.13 20.44 3.03
N MET A 36 6.12 19.84 3.69
CA MET A 36 7.00 18.86 3.03
C MET A 36 6.23 17.60 2.63
N GLU A 37 5.36 17.07 3.48
CA GLU A 37 4.49 15.93 3.17
C GLU A 37 3.56 16.22 1.98
N ASP A 38 3.00 17.43 1.92
CA ASP A 38 2.14 17.91 0.83
C ASP A 38 2.92 18.04 -0.49
N ILE A 39 4.04 18.79 -0.49
CA ILE A 39 4.87 19.00 -1.69
C ILE A 39 5.45 17.69 -2.23
N THR A 40 5.85 16.77 -1.36
CA THR A 40 6.38 15.47 -1.79
C THR A 40 5.28 14.53 -2.28
N GLY A 41 4.01 14.85 -2.00
CA GLY A 41 2.86 13.98 -2.28
C GLY A 41 3.00 12.62 -1.61
N TYR A 42 3.80 12.51 -0.54
CA TYR A 42 4.14 11.24 0.09
C TYR A 42 2.89 10.55 0.63
N ASP A 43 2.03 11.32 1.29
CA ASP A 43 0.75 10.86 1.82
C ASP A 43 -0.21 10.40 0.71
N GLU A 44 -0.31 11.16 -0.38
CA GLU A 44 -1.15 10.77 -1.51
C GLU A 44 -0.64 9.49 -2.19
N ARG A 45 0.67 9.38 -2.43
CA ARG A 45 1.29 8.19 -3.04
C ARG A 45 1.06 6.97 -2.16
N ARG A 46 1.27 7.11 -0.86
CA ARG A 46 1.03 6.06 0.14
C ARG A 46 -0.44 5.65 0.16
N ARG A 47 -1.38 6.61 0.20
CA ARG A 47 -2.84 6.33 0.09
C ARG A 47 -3.20 5.59 -1.20
N LYS A 48 -2.71 6.05 -2.35
CA LYS A 48 -2.91 5.40 -3.65
C LYS A 48 -2.40 3.95 -3.63
N GLN A 49 -1.22 3.71 -3.07
CA GLN A 49 -0.65 2.37 -2.96
C GLN A 49 -1.47 1.46 -2.04
N TYR A 50 -1.96 1.97 -0.91
CA TYR A 50 -2.89 1.24 -0.05
C TYR A 50 -4.20 0.89 -0.77
N ASP A 51 -4.76 1.82 -1.52
CA ASP A 51 -6.01 1.58 -2.25
C ASP A 51 -5.85 0.56 -3.37
N ILE A 52 -4.73 0.58 -4.10
CA ILE A 52 -4.40 -0.44 -5.10
C ILE A 52 -4.34 -1.81 -4.43
N LEU A 53 -3.59 -1.93 -3.33
CA LEU A 53 -3.45 -3.20 -2.62
C LEU A 53 -4.77 -3.70 -2.05
N ARG A 54 -5.59 -2.79 -1.49
CA ARG A 54 -6.92 -3.10 -0.96
C ARG A 54 -7.85 -3.62 -2.04
N LYS A 55 -7.91 -2.96 -3.21
CA LYS A 55 -8.72 -3.39 -4.35
C LYS A 55 -8.26 -4.76 -4.88
N ALA A 56 -6.95 -4.96 -5.03
CA ALA A 56 -6.39 -6.24 -5.47
C ALA A 56 -6.73 -7.39 -4.51
N ARG A 57 -6.59 -7.17 -3.19
CA ARG A 57 -6.97 -8.15 -2.16
C ARG A 57 -8.45 -8.48 -2.20
N SER A 58 -9.31 -7.46 -2.26
CA SER A 58 -10.76 -7.65 -2.36
C SER A 58 -11.14 -8.46 -3.59
N GLY A 59 -10.48 -8.22 -4.73
CA GLY A 59 -10.71 -8.96 -5.96
C GLY A 59 -10.37 -10.44 -5.84
N VAL A 60 -9.23 -10.78 -5.22
CA VAL A 60 -8.85 -12.18 -5.00
C VAL A 60 -9.78 -12.87 -4.01
N LEU A 61 -10.09 -12.24 -2.87
CA LEU A 61 -11.02 -12.80 -1.88
C LEU A 61 -12.38 -13.11 -2.52
N HIS A 62 -12.89 -12.21 -3.34
CA HIS A 62 -14.13 -12.46 -4.07
C HIS A 62 -14.03 -13.67 -5.02
N GLN A 63 -12.92 -13.83 -5.74
CA GLN A 63 -12.73 -15.03 -6.57
C GLN A 63 -12.57 -16.31 -5.75
N LEU A 64 -11.91 -16.26 -4.58
CA LEU A 64 -11.81 -17.39 -3.67
C LEU A 64 -13.19 -17.83 -3.16
N GLN A 65 -14.08 -16.89 -2.84
CA GLN A 65 -15.47 -17.19 -2.49
C GLN A 65 -16.19 -17.92 -3.64
N ILE A 66 -16.08 -17.42 -4.87
CA ILE A 66 -16.69 -18.07 -6.04
C ILE A 66 -16.11 -19.47 -6.26
N TYR A 67 -14.80 -19.64 -6.02
CA TYR A 67 -14.13 -20.93 -6.10
C TYR A 67 -14.57 -21.91 -4.99
N GLY A 68 -15.26 -21.43 -3.94
CA GLY A 68 -15.76 -22.25 -2.84
C GLY A 68 -14.84 -22.27 -1.61
N ILE A 69 -13.88 -21.36 -1.51
CA ILE A 69 -13.09 -21.17 -0.29
C ILE A 69 -13.82 -20.23 0.65
N ASP A 70 -14.04 -20.70 1.87
CA ASP A 70 -14.51 -19.87 2.97
C ASP A 70 -13.47 -18.80 3.33
N THR A 71 -13.74 -17.57 2.93
CA THR A 71 -12.85 -16.42 3.17
C THR A 71 -12.96 -15.83 4.58
N THR A 72 -13.82 -16.37 5.45
CA THR A 72 -13.85 -16.00 6.86
C THR A 72 -12.80 -16.77 7.67
N ASP A 73 -12.35 -17.92 7.15
CA ASP A 73 -11.28 -18.74 7.70
C ASP A 73 -9.92 -18.44 7.03
N TRP A 74 -9.08 -17.69 7.73
CA TRP A 74 -7.76 -17.31 7.24
C TRP A 74 -6.81 -18.48 7.01
N ASN A 75 -6.98 -19.61 7.71
CA ASN A 75 -6.14 -20.79 7.50
C ASN A 75 -6.44 -21.43 6.14
N ARG A 76 -7.71 -21.42 5.71
CA ARG A 76 -8.11 -21.89 4.37
C ARG A 76 -7.58 -20.99 3.27
N VAL A 77 -7.71 -19.67 3.45
CA VAL A 77 -7.18 -18.69 2.49
C VAL A 77 -5.67 -18.83 2.33
N ASP A 78 -4.93 -18.88 3.44
CA ASP A 78 -3.48 -19.06 3.42
C ASP A 78 -3.08 -20.44 2.90
N GLY A 79 -3.81 -21.50 3.26
CA GLY A 79 -3.57 -22.85 2.75
C GLY A 79 -3.62 -22.91 1.22
N PHE A 80 -4.63 -22.26 0.62
CA PHE A 80 -4.73 -22.16 -0.84
C PHE A 80 -3.60 -21.33 -1.46
N CYS A 81 -3.26 -20.18 -0.86
CA CYS A 81 -2.24 -19.29 -1.43
C CYS A 81 -0.81 -19.82 -1.29
N LYS A 82 -0.51 -20.55 -0.20
CA LYS A 82 0.81 -21.10 0.08
C LYS A 82 1.21 -22.24 -0.85
N ASP A 83 0.26 -22.86 -1.55
CA ASP A 83 0.59 -23.87 -2.56
C ASP A 83 1.52 -23.26 -3.62
N PRO A 84 2.71 -23.86 -3.87
CA PRO A 84 3.66 -23.37 -4.88
C PRO A 84 3.08 -23.28 -6.30
N ARG A 85 2.06 -24.07 -6.63
CA ARG A 85 1.35 -24.01 -7.92
C ARG A 85 0.42 -22.81 -8.03
N ILE A 86 0.05 -22.22 -6.89
CA ILE A 86 -0.84 -21.06 -6.79
C ILE A 86 -0.04 -19.77 -6.64
N ALA A 87 0.48 -19.47 -5.45
CA ALA A 87 1.29 -18.27 -5.19
C ALA A 87 2.52 -18.53 -4.32
N GLY A 88 2.61 -19.67 -3.61
CA GLY A 88 3.76 -20.04 -2.79
C GLY A 88 3.97 -19.17 -1.53
N LYS A 89 3.01 -18.31 -1.17
CA LYS A 89 3.11 -17.34 -0.06
C LYS A 89 1.80 -17.25 0.71
N THR A 90 1.86 -16.77 1.97
CA THR A 90 0.63 -16.36 2.69
C THR A 90 -0.06 -15.23 1.93
N PHE A 91 -1.37 -15.14 2.04
CA PHE A 91 -2.16 -14.10 1.38
C PHE A 91 -1.72 -12.69 1.80
N ARG A 92 -1.35 -12.54 3.07
CA ARG A 92 -0.85 -11.26 3.62
C ARG A 92 0.46 -10.80 2.96
N ALA A 93 1.33 -11.74 2.57
CA ALA A 93 2.63 -11.45 1.98
C ALA A 93 2.57 -11.17 0.47
N LEU A 94 1.39 -11.31 -0.16
CA LEU A 94 1.22 -11.03 -1.58
C LEU A 94 1.27 -9.53 -1.86
N THR A 95 2.10 -9.17 -2.83
CA THR A 95 2.15 -7.83 -3.43
C THR A 95 0.95 -7.59 -4.34
N ALA A 96 0.76 -6.35 -4.82
CA ALA A 96 -0.31 -6.05 -5.78
C ALA A 96 -0.19 -6.90 -7.06
N ASP A 97 1.03 -7.12 -7.56
CA ASP A 97 1.28 -7.93 -8.75
C ASP A 97 1.01 -9.42 -8.49
N ASP A 98 1.48 -9.95 -7.35
CA ASP A 98 1.16 -11.31 -6.92
C ASP A 98 -0.38 -11.52 -6.87
N LEU A 99 -1.12 -10.56 -6.31
CA LEU A 99 -2.58 -10.61 -6.20
C LEU A 99 -3.28 -10.56 -7.56
N ASN A 100 -2.82 -9.70 -8.48
CA ASN A 100 -3.39 -9.60 -9.83
C ASN A 100 -3.17 -10.88 -10.64
N ALA A 101 -1.97 -11.46 -10.55
CA ALA A 101 -1.64 -12.75 -11.16
C ALA A 101 -2.49 -13.88 -10.57
N LEU A 102 -2.62 -13.92 -9.25
CA LEU A 102 -3.45 -14.91 -8.55
C LEU A 102 -4.94 -14.79 -8.94
N ASN A 103 -5.48 -13.57 -8.99
CA ASN A 103 -6.87 -13.32 -9.40
C ASN A 103 -7.14 -13.86 -10.82
N THR A 104 -6.21 -13.60 -11.74
CA THR A 104 -6.29 -14.10 -13.12
C THR A 104 -6.24 -15.62 -13.18
N LYS A 105 -5.33 -16.24 -12.42
CA LYS A 105 -5.19 -17.69 -12.33
C LYS A 105 -6.47 -18.35 -11.81
N ILE A 106 -7.06 -17.85 -10.72
CA ILE A 106 -8.30 -18.40 -10.14
C ILE A 106 -9.46 -18.30 -11.14
N ARG A 107 -9.60 -17.16 -11.84
CA ARG A 107 -10.63 -17.00 -12.89
C ARG A 107 -10.49 -18.02 -14.02
N MET A 108 -9.26 -18.33 -14.43
CA MET A 108 -9.01 -19.36 -15.44
C MET A 108 -9.39 -20.75 -14.93
N ILE A 109 -9.06 -21.09 -13.68
CA ILE A 109 -9.43 -22.37 -13.06
C ILE A 109 -10.97 -22.50 -13.01
N ILE A 110 -11.66 -21.48 -12.47
CA ILE A 110 -13.13 -21.45 -12.39
C ILE A 110 -13.75 -21.61 -13.78
N ARG A 111 -13.23 -20.92 -14.80
CA ARG A 111 -13.76 -21.00 -16.16
C ARG A 111 -13.61 -22.41 -16.75
N LYS A 112 -12.47 -23.06 -16.54
CA LYS A 112 -12.24 -24.44 -17.00
C LYS A 112 -13.22 -25.41 -16.35
N GLN A 113 -13.40 -25.33 -15.02
CA GLN A 113 -14.35 -26.15 -14.27
C GLN A 113 -15.82 -26.00 -14.72
N LYS A 114 -16.19 -24.88 -15.35
CA LYS A 114 -17.55 -24.67 -15.88
C LYS A 114 -17.75 -25.17 -17.31
N THR A 115 -16.67 -25.44 -18.03
CA THR A 115 -16.71 -25.84 -19.45
C THR A 115 -16.63 -27.36 -19.60
N GLU A 116 -16.10 -28.05 -18.59
CA GLU A 116 -16.16 -29.50 -18.39
C GLU A 116 -17.46 -29.89 -17.69
#